data_AF-A0A3R8K6F6-F1
#
_entry.id   AF-A0A3R8K6F6-F1
#
_cell.length_a   1.000
_cell.length_b   1.000
_cell.length_c   1.000
_cell.angle_alpha   90.00
_cell.angle_beta   90.00
_cell.angle_gamma   90.00
#
_symmetry.space_group_name_H-M   'P 1'
#
loop_
_entity.id
_entity.type
_entity.pdbx_description
1 polymer ?
#
loop_
_entity_poly.entity_id
_entity_poly.type
_entity_poly.pdbx_seq_one_letter_code
_entity_poly.pdbx_strand_id
1 'polypeptide(L)'
;MKRRASITLAILAGLYAASYCINTALGGYWMKPVGDGKDKYASGLSMPTAIIWQPRFGYATPFQKDKIGWFYLPLITLDRSVIHKTRYLTNSEDEQWLFSEEASKYAHPKQK
;
A
#
# COMPACT_ATOMS: atom_id res chain seq x y z
N MET A 1 -15.69 -34.37 7.50
CA MET A 1 -14.37 -33.69 7.46
C MET A 1 -14.38 -32.35 6.72
N LYS A 2 -14.95 -32.25 5.51
CA LYS A 2 -14.95 -31.01 4.68
C LYS A 2 -15.52 -29.76 5.37
N ARG A 3 -16.65 -29.87 6.10
CA ARG A 3 -17.30 -28.73 6.77
C ARG A 3 -16.45 -28.06 7.85
N ARG A 4 -15.70 -28.84 8.65
CA ARG A 4 -14.81 -28.30 9.68
C ARG A 4 -13.62 -27.57 9.05
N ALA A 5 -13.05 -28.12 7.98
CA ALA A 5 -11.97 -27.47 7.23
C ALA A 5 -12.40 -26.13 6.60
N SER A 6 -13.61 -26.04 6.04
CA SER A 6 -14.15 -24.79 5.49
C SER A 6 -14.34 -23.71 6.56
N ILE A 7 -14.83 -24.08 7.75
CA ILE A 7 -14.99 -23.15 8.87
C ILE A 7 -13.61 -22.66 9.34
N THR A 8 -12.66 -23.56 9.53
CA THR A 8 -11.29 -23.18 9.90
C THR A 8 -10.67 -22.24 8.88
N LEU A 9 -10.80 -22.52 7.58
CA LEU A 9 -10.28 -21.66 6.52
C LEU A 9 -10.92 -20.26 6.56
N ALA A 10 -12.25 -20.19 6.75
CA ALA A 10 -12.95 -18.93 6.85
C ALA A 10 -12.50 -18.11 8.08
N ILE A 11 -12.29 -18.75 9.22
CA ILE A 11 -11.75 -18.10 10.42
C ILE A 11 -10.34 -17.58 10.16
N LEU A 12 -9.46 -18.38 9.56
CA LEU A 12 -8.10 -17.95 9.24
C LEU A 12 -8.07 -16.79 8.25
N ALA A 13 -8.92 -16.83 7.22
CA ALA A 13 -9.05 -15.73 6.26
C ALA A 13 -9.57 -14.45 6.94
N GLY A 14 -10.56 -14.58 7.84
CA GLY A 14 -11.08 -13.47 8.64
C GLY A 14 -10.02 -12.86 9.56
N LEU A 15 -9.25 -13.70 10.26
CA LEU A 15 -8.15 -13.26 11.12
C LEU A 15 -7.04 -12.57 10.31
N TYR A 16 -6.71 -13.10 9.14
CA TYR A 16 -5.72 -12.52 8.23
C TYR A 16 -6.16 -11.14 7.69
N ALA A 17 -7.43 -10.99 7.31
CA ALA A 17 -7.97 -9.70 6.91
C ALA A 17 -8.02 -8.71 8.08
N ALA A 18 -8.48 -9.15 9.25
CA ALA A 18 -8.54 -8.31 10.45
C ALA A 18 -7.15 -7.84 10.90
N SER A 19 -6.14 -8.72 10.88
CA SER A 19 -4.76 -8.36 11.21
C SER A 19 -4.20 -7.35 10.22
N TYR A 20 -4.54 -7.47 8.93
CA TYR A 20 -4.20 -6.48 7.93
C TYR A 20 -4.90 -5.13 8.18
N CYS A 21 -6.19 -5.12 8.53
CA CYS A 21 -6.92 -3.88 8.85
C CYS A 21 -6.26 -3.09 10.00
N ILE A 22 -5.82 -3.79 11.05
CA ILE A 22 -5.08 -3.15 12.16
C ILE A 22 -3.73 -2.61 11.67
N ASN A 23 -3.00 -3.41 10.90
CA ASN A 23 -1.69 -3.05 10.38
C ASN A 23 -1.74 -1.86 9.42
N THR A 24 -2.76 -1.81 8.55
CA THR A 24 -2.97 -0.73 7.57
C THR A 24 -3.50 0.53 8.26
N ALA A 25 -4.36 0.43 9.27
CA ALA A 25 -4.85 1.60 10.03
C ALA A 25 -3.73 2.35 10.77
N LEU A 26 -2.65 1.66 11.13
CA LEU A 26 -1.42 2.25 11.71
C LEU A 26 -0.38 2.62 10.64
N GLY A 27 -0.72 2.42 9.36
CA GLY A 27 0.09 2.74 8.21
C GLY A 27 -0.03 4.19 7.78
N GLY A 28 0.32 4.45 6.53
CA GLY A 28 0.39 5.80 5.99
C GLY A 28 0.97 5.82 4.58
N TYR A 29 0.83 6.97 3.94
CA TYR A 29 1.52 7.25 2.68
C TYR A 29 3.00 7.46 2.92
N TRP A 30 3.81 6.69 2.19
CA TRP A 30 5.24 6.91 2.21
C TRP A 30 5.57 8.04 1.24
N MET A 31 5.84 9.24 1.76
CA MET A 31 6.16 10.46 1.01
C MET A 31 7.53 10.41 0.29
N LYS A 32 7.95 9.22 -0.15
CA LYS A 32 9.10 8.97 -0.99
C LYS A 32 8.56 8.49 -2.34
N PRO A 33 8.79 9.25 -3.42
CA PRO A 33 8.38 8.82 -4.75
C PRO A 33 9.05 7.50 -5.13
N VAL A 34 8.26 6.55 -5.61
CA VAL A 34 8.74 5.27 -6.12
C VAL A 34 8.26 5.09 -7.56
N GLY A 35 8.99 4.28 -8.33
CA GLY A 35 8.50 3.85 -9.63
C GLY A 35 7.47 2.73 -9.44
N ASP A 36 6.39 2.77 -10.22
CA ASP A 36 5.42 1.67 -10.31
C ASP A 36 5.14 1.22 -11.76
N GLY A 37 5.80 1.84 -12.74
CA GLY A 37 5.64 1.56 -14.14
C GLY A 37 4.38 2.14 -14.79
N LYS A 38 3.56 2.93 -14.08
CA LYS A 38 2.45 3.65 -14.71
C LYS A 38 2.93 4.95 -15.37
N ASP A 39 3.70 5.74 -14.64
CA ASP A 39 4.34 6.94 -15.19
C ASP A 39 5.70 6.59 -15.80
N LYS A 40 5.94 7.07 -17.02
CA LYS A 40 7.13 6.75 -17.82
C LYS A 40 7.65 7.98 -18.55
N TYR A 41 8.97 8.16 -18.56
CA TYR A 41 9.64 9.14 -19.42
C TYR A 41 9.63 8.70 -20.88
N ALA A 42 9.85 7.42 -21.11
CA ALA A 42 9.89 6.76 -22.41
C ALA A 42 9.59 5.27 -22.24
N SER A 43 9.45 4.53 -23.35
CA SER A 43 9.26 3.08 -23.31
C SER A 43 10.37 2.40 -22.49
N GLY A 44 10.00 1.76 -21.39
CA GLY A 44 10.93 1.06 -20.49
C GLY A 44 11.54 1.89 -19.35
N LEU A 45 11.35 3.22 -19.31
CA LEU A 45 11.93 4.08 -18.25
C LEU A 45 10.81 4.64 -17.34
N SER A 46 10.59 3.99 -16.19
CA SER A 46 9.58 4.42 -15.21
C SER A 46 10.02 5.67 -14.44
N MET A 47 9.11 6.61 -14.27
CA MET A 47 9.31 7.79 -13.42
C MET A 47 9.04 7.42 -11.95
N PRO A 48 9.90 7.83 -11.00
CA PRO A 48 9.61 7.68 -9.58
C PRO A 48 8.69 8.82 -9.13
N THR A 49 7.39 8.69 -9.41
CA THR A 49 6.36 9.71 -9.13
C THR A 49 5.26 9.20 -8.21
N ALA A 50 5.19 7.89 -7.99
CA ALA A 50 4.14 7.27 -7.19
C ALA A 50 4.42 7.42 -5.70
N ILE A 51 3.45 7.98 -4.97
CA ILE A 51 3.36 7.97 -3.52
C ILE A 51 2.36 6.90 -3.12
N ILE A 52 2.85 5.87 -2.43
CA ILE A 52 2.07 4.68 -2.12
C ILE A 52 1.79 4.55 -0.62
N TRP A 53 0.60 4.07 -0.30
CA TRP A 53 0.26 3.67 1.05
C TRP A 53 1.04 2.43 1.49
N GLN A 54 1.60 2.44 2.69
CA GLN A 54 2.25 1.28 3.29
C GLN A 54 1.58 0.96 4.62
N PRO A 55 1.31 -0.33 4.89
CA PRO A 55 0.94 -0.72 6.24
C PRO A 55 2.12 -0.49 7.19
N ARG A 56 1.84 -0.44 8.49
CA ARG A 56 2.85 -0.20 9.52
C ARG A 56 4.01 -1.19 9.46
N PHE A 57 3.69 -2.45 9.20
CA PHE A 57 4.63 -3.55 9.03
C PHE A 57 4.45 -4.23 7.68
N GLY A 58 5.55 -4.56 7.02
CA GLY A 58 5.54 -5.22 5.73
C GLY A 58 5.64 -4.23 4.59
N TYR A 59 6.87 -3.94 4.21
CA TYR A 59 7.14 -3.08 3.08
C TYR A 59 6.81 -3.79 1.77
N ALA A 60 5.99 -3.16 0.94
CA ALA A 60 5.66 -3.67 -0.39
C ALA A 60 5.60 -2.54 -1.42
N THR A 61 6.68 -2.27 -2.14
CA THR A 61 6.64 -1.52 -3.41
C THR A 61 6.60 -2.46 -4.62
N PRO A 62 6.30 -1.95 -5.81
CA PRO A 62 6.50 -2.68 -7.06
C PRO A 62 7.88 -3.34 -7.17
N PHE A 63 8.96 -2.65 -6.75
CA PHE A 63 10.34 -3.11 -6.94
C PHE A 63 11.04 -3.67 -5.69
N GLN A 64 10.51 -3.45 -4.50
CA GLN A 64 11.11 -3.88 -3.23
C GLN A 64 10.03 -4.34 -2.26
N LYS A 65 10.14 -5.58 -1.80
CA LYS A 65 9.19 -6.20 -0.87
C LYS A 65 9.95 -6.98 0.19
N ASP A 66 9.58 -6.83 1.46
CA ASP A 66 10.06 -7.71 2.53
C ASP A 66 9.14 -8.94 2.69
N LYS A 67 9.49 -9.85 3.60
CA LYS A 67 8.70 -11.09 3.83
C LYS A 67 7.27 -10.81 4.31
N ILE A 68 7.09 -9.79 5.15
CA ILE A 68 5.78 -9.43 5.70
C ILE A 68 4.94 -8.72 4.62
N GLY A 69 5.58 -7.89 3.79
CA GLY A 69 4.97 -7.27 2.63
C GLY A 69 4.53 -8.29 1.58
N TRP A 70 5.30 -9.37 1.38
CA TRP A 70 4.88 -10.51 0.57
C TRP A 70 3.67 -11.23 1.16
N PHE A 71 3.65 -11.45 2.47
CA PHE A 71 2.53 -12.10 3.15
C PHE A 71 1.22 -11.31 3.01
N TYR A 72 1.27 -9.98 3.08
CA TYR A 72 0.10 -9.10 2.93
C TYR A 72 -0.13 -8.59 1.50
N LEU A 73 0.67 -9.00 0.52
CA LEU A 73 0.66 -8.42 -0.83
C LEU A 73 -0.72 -8.40 -1.50
N PRO A 74 -1.56 -9.46 -1.44
CA PRO A 74 -2.89 -9.44 -2.04
C PRO A 74 -3.78 -8.36 -1.43
N LEU A 75 -3.78 -8.23 -0.10
CA LEU A 75 -4.58 -7.23 0.62
C LEU A 75 -4.04 -5.81 0.40
N ILE A 76 -2.72 -5.63 0.39
CA ILE A 76 -2.08 -4.34 0.06
C ILE A 76 -2.45 -3.88 -1.34
N THR A 77 -2.47 -4.80 -2.31
CA THR A 77 -2.81 -4.46 -3.70
C THR A 77 -4.27 -4.04 -3.82
N LEU A 78 -5.17 -4.74 -3.12
CA LEU A 78 -6.59 -4.38 -3.08
C LEU A 78 -6.84 -3.06 -2.35
N ASP A 79 -6.18 -2.85 -1.21
CA ASP A 79 -6.30 -1.62 -0.42
C ASP A 79 -5.89 -0.40 -1.26
N ARG A 80 -4.78 -0.51 -1.99
CA ARG A 80 -4.27 0.54 -2.88
C ARG A 80 -5.10 0.78 -4.14
N SER A 81 -6.00 -0.14 -4.51
CA SER A 81 -6.90 0.08 -5.65
C SER A 81 -8.23 0.71 -5.22
N VAL A 82 -8.63 0.53 -3.95
CA VAL A 82 -9.96 0.93 -3.47
C VAL A 82 -9.92 2.06 -2.44
N ILE A 83 -9.17 1.90 -1.35
CA ILE A 83 -9.25 2.78 -0.17
C ILE A 83 -8.06 3.74 -0.18
N HIS A 84 -6.83 3.23 -0.08
CA HIS A 84 -5.61 4.03 0.02
C HIS A 84 -4.91 4.13 -1.34
N LYS A 85 -5.58 4.81 -2.28
CA LYS A 85 -5.14 4.91 -3.68
C LYS A 85 -3.72 5.43 -3.81
N THR A 86 -2.94 4.84 -4.72
CA THR A 86 -1.65 5.39 -5.13
C THR A 86 -1.86 6.80 -5.71
N ARG A 87 -1.05 7.75 -5.25
CA ARG A 87 -1.06 9.15 -5.68
C ARG A 87 0.16 9.42 -6.56
N TYR A 88 0.05 10.28 -7.56
CA TYR A 88 1.15 10.56 -8.49
C TYR A 88 1.49 12.05 -8.52
N LEU A 89 2.78 12.39 -8.41
CA LEU A 89 3.25 13.78 -8.54
C LEU A 89 3.01 14.39 -9.92
N THR A 90 2.78 13.57 -10.94
CA THR A 90 2.45 14.01 -12.31
C THR A 90 0.99 14.44 -12.45
N ASN A 91 0.13 14.05 -11.51
CA ASN A 91 -1.27 14.42 -11.49
C ASN A 91 -1.45 15.62 -10.57
N SER A 92 -1.95 16.73 -11.13
CA SER A 92 -2.11 18.00 -10.40
C SER A 92 -3.05 17.92 -9.19
N GLU A 93 -4.09 17.08 -9.23
CA GLU A 93 -4.99 16.88 -8.08
C GLU A 93 -4.28 16.14 -6.95
N ASP A 94 -3.54 15.08 -7.30
CA ASP A 94 -2.76 14.31 -6.33
C ASP A 94 -1.62 15.14 -5.74
N GLU A 95 -0.96 15.96 -6.55
CA GLU A 95 0.07 16.89 -6.12
C GLU A 95 -0.48 17.89 -5.08
N GLN A 96 -1.59 18.54 -5.39
CA GLN A 96 -2.26 19.46 -4.46
C GLN A 96 -2.63 18.77 -3.15
N TRP A 97 -3.16 17.55 -3.22
CA TRP A 97 -3.47 16.77 -2.02
C TRP A 97 -2.21 16.45 -1.22
N LEU A 98 -1.11 16.01 -1.87
CA LEU A 98 0.15 15.64 -1.21
C LEU A 98 0.78 16.80 -0.43
N PHE A 99 0.63 18.03 -0.92
CA PHE A 99 1.13 19.24 -0.25
C PHE A 99 0.10 19.92 0.66
N SER A 100 -1.08 19.33 0.83
CA SER A 100 -2.09 19.81 1.76
C SER A 100 -1.80 19.40 3.21
N GLU A 101 -2.42 20.09 4.16
CA GLU A 101 -2.40 19.69 5.58
C GLU A 101 -3.05 18.32 5.80
N GLU A 102 -3.96 17.90 4.93
CA GLU A 102 -4.62 16.60 5.04
C GLU A 102 -3.63 15.45 4.84
N ALA A 103 -2.82 15.49 3.79
CA ALA A 103 -1.80 14.47 3.53
C ALA A 103 -0.78 14.35 4.67
N SER A 104 -0.49 15.45 5.36
CA SER A 104 0.42 15.46 6.52
C SER A 104 -0.04 14.54 7.65
N LYS A 105 -1.36 14.38 7.83
CA LYS A 105 -1.96 13.49 8.84
C LYS A 105 -1.75 12.02 8.53
N TYR A 106 -1.59 11.70 7.24
CA TYR A 106 -1.43 10.35 6.73
C TYR A 106 0.02 10.02 6.36
N ALA A 107 0.96 10.91 6.66
CA ALA A 107 2.37 10.67 6.38
C ALA A 107 2.90 9.53 7.26
N HIS A 108 3.34 8.44 6.63
CA HIS A 108 3.96 7.33 7.35
C HIS A 108 5.28 7.81 7.97
N PRO A 109 5.56 7.53 9.26
CA PRO A 109 6.74 8.06 9.92
C PRO A 109 8.04 7.58 9.26
N LYS A 110 9.04 8.47 9.24
CA LYS A 110 10.40 8.19 8.77
C LYS A 110 10.96 6.99 9.55
N GLN A 111 11.39 5.94 8.85
CA GLN A 111 12.36 5.02 9.44
C GLN A 111 13.60 5.86 9.77
N LYS A 112 13.96 5.90 11.06
CA LYS A 112 15.18 6.54 11.57
C LYS A 112 16.40 5.88 10.95
#